data_AF-A0A7S2JS21-F1
#
_entry.id   AF-A0A7S2JS21-F1
#
_cell.length_a   1.000
_cell.length_b   1.000
_cell.length_c   1.000
_cell.angle_alpha   90.00
_cell.angle_beta   90.00
_cell.angle_gamma   90.00
#
_symmetry.space_group_name_H-M   'P 1'
#
loop_
_entity.id
_entity.type
_entity.pdbx_description
1 polymer ?
#
loop_
_entity_poly.entity_id
_entity_poly.type
_entity_poly.pdbx_seq_one_letter_code
_entity_poly.pdbx_strand_id
1 'polypeptide(L)'
;EDRKGCSGHLGKMIFSAGTTQLAIVAYVPNKSAEKVDVTKWIESVAAAVGGTVTVTRAPAPARFTTVDGTFTCPHGGFTAEAVVISDPDKGRFALQAKESAEEAAYAFLREHGELPEDQGQECVIA
;
A
#
# COMPACT_ATOMS: atom_id res chain seq x y z
N GLU A 1 -3.62 21.74 -9.03
CA GLU A 1 -4.73 21.05 -8.34
C GLU A 1 -5.58 20.34 -9.38
N ASP A 2 -6.23 19.23 -9.02
CA ASP A 2 -6.84 18.22 -9.91
C ASP A 2 -5.85 17.19 -10.50
N ARG A 3 -5.13 16.46 -9.64
CA ARG A 3 -4.61 15.14 -10.03
C ARG A 3 -5.78 14.15 -9.91
N LYS A 4 -6.61 14.09 -10.96
CA LYS A 4 -7.67 13.10 -11.11
C LYS A 4 -7.14 11.73 -10.70
N GLY A 5 -7.75 11.18 -9.66
CA GLY A 5 -7.37 9.94 -9.00
C GLY A 5 -6.90 8.87 -9.98
N CYS A 6 -5.60 8.67 -9.99
CA CYS A 6 -4.91 7.73 -10.85
C CYS A 6 -5.45 6.31 -10.59
N SER A 7 -5.82 5.61 -11.66
CA SER A 7 -6.15 4.19 -11.74
C SER A 7 -7.09 3.60 -10.66
N GLY A 8 -8.41 3.69 -10.88
CA GLY A 8 -9.40 2.91 -10.11
C GLY A 8 -9.32 1.39 -10.31
N HIS A 9 -8.40 0.93 -11.17
CA HIS A 9 -8.20 -0.48 -11.51
C HIS A 9 -6.87 -1.05 -11.00
N LEU A 10 -5.94 -0.25 -10.49
CA LEU A 10 -4.65 -0.75 -10.00
C LEU A 10 -4.71 -0.97 -8.48
N GLY A 11 -3.87 -1.88 -8.01
CA GLY A 11 -3.55 -2.01 -6.60
C GLY A 11 -2.94 -0.72 -6.08
N LYS A 12 -3.28 -0.38 -4.84
CA LYS A 12 -2.81 0.82 -4.15
C LYS A 12 -2.28 0.47 -2.79
N MET A 13 -1.19 1.10 -2.38
CA MET A 13 -0.67 0.97 -1.03
C MET A 13 -0.48 2.36 -0.43
N ILE A 14 -1.01 2.54 0.78
CA ILE A 14 -1.00 3.80 1.51
C ILE A 14 -0.01 3.69 2.66
N PHE A 15 0.87 4.70 2.80
CA PHE A 15 1.91 4.75 3.82
C PHE A 15 1.73 5.95 4.74
N SER A 16 1.38 5.69 6.00
CA SER A 16 1.25 6.72 7.02
C SER A 16 2.37 6.58 8.05
N ALA A 17 3.40 7.43 7.94
CA ALA A 17 4.52 7.45 8.86
C ALA A 17 4.34 8.55 9.93
N GLY A 18 4.39 8.15 11.20
CA GLY A 18 4.53 9.04 12.35
C GLY A 18 5.90 8.91 13.00
N THR A 19 6.07 9.55 14.16
CA THR A 19 7.32 9.45 14.95
C THR A 19 7.49 8.10 15.65
N THR A 20 6.38 7.42 15.94
CA THR A 20 6.38 6.14 16.68
C THR A 20 6.22 4.93 15.78
N GLN A 21 5.48 5.05 14.68
CA GLN A 21 5.16 3.92 13.81
C GLN A 21 4.89 4.34 12.37
N LEU A 22 5.04 3.40 11.45
CA LEU A 22 4.57 3.47 10.06
C LEU A 22 3.43 2.47 9.91
N ALA A 23 2.26 2.95 9.50
CA ALA A 23 1.14 2.12 9.08
C ALA A 23 1.15 1.97 7.57
N ILE A 24 0.93 0.75 7.09
CA ILE A 24 0.92 0.38 5.68
C ILE A 24 -0.42 -0.29 5.41
N VAL A 25 -1.16 0.20 4.42
CA VAL A 25 -2.44 -0.38 4.01
C VAL A 25 -2.41 -0.67 2.53
N ALA A 26 -2.46 -1.94 2.16
CA ALA A 26 -2.61 -2.38 0.79
C ALA A 26 -4.09 -2.53 0.42
N TYR A 27 -4.43 -2.20 -0.81
CA TYR A 27 -5.72 -2.43 -1.44
C TYR A 27 -5.49 -2.99 -2.84
N VAL A 28 -6.13 -4.11 -3.16
CA VAL A 28 -6.14 -4.66 -4.52
C VAL A 28 -7.59 -4.84 -4.97
N PRO A 29 -8.01 -4.20 -6.08
CA PRO A 29 -9.34 -4.41 -6.63
C PRO A 29 -9.49 -5.84 -7.18
N ASN A 30 -10.70 -6.41 -7.19
CA ASN A 30 -10.93 -7.77 -7.68
C ASN A 30 -10.38 -8.03 -9.09
N LYS A 31 -10.40 -7.01 -9.97
CA LYS A 31 -9.87 -7.11 -11.35
C LYS A 31 -8.35 -7.31 -11.43
N SER A 32 -7.62 -6.97 -10.38
CA SER A 32 -6.15 -7.08 -10.32
C SER A 32 -5.68 -8.14 -9.33
N ALA A 33 -6.62 -8.76 -8.60
CA ALA A 33 -6.34 -9.85 -7.66
C ALA A 33 -5.74 -11.11 -8.35
N GLU A 34 -5.91 -11.27 -9.65
CA GLU A 34 -5.27 -12.35 -10.42
C GLU A 34 -3.78 -12.07 -10.70
N LYS A 35 -3.37 -10.80 -10.70
CA LYS A 35 -1.98 -10.38 -10.98
C LYS A 35 -1.21 -10.12 -9.70
N VAL A 36 -1.84 -9.46 -8.74
CA VAL A 36 -1.24 -9.04 -7.48
C VAL A 36 -2.08 -9.61 -6.35
N ASP A 37 -1.49 -10.51 -5.56
CA ASP A 37 -2.12 -10.97 -4.32
C ASP A 37 -1.84 -9.96 -3.21
N VAL A 38 -2.90 -9.39 -2.62
CA VAL A 38 -2.76 -8.35 -1.58
C VAL A 38 -2.00 -8.84 -0.35
N THR A 39 -2.11 -10.13 -0.02
CA THR A 39 -1.45 -10.76 1.12
C THR A 39 0.04 -10.82 0.85
N LYS A 40 0.43 -11.38 -0.30
CA LYS A 40 1.84 -11.48 -0.70
C LYS A 40 2.48 -10.10 -0.85
N TRP A 41 1.72 -9.14 -1.36
CA TRP A 41 2.22 -7.78 -1.54
C TRP A 41 2.53 -7.12 -0.19
N ILE A 42 1.60 -7.15 0.77
CA ILE A 42 1.86 -6.57 2.10
C ILE A 42 2.96 -7.35 2.85
N GLU A 43 3.03 -8.68 2.71
CA GLU A 43 4.05 -9.50 3.35
C GLU A 43 5.45 -9.19 2.81
N SER A 44 5.58 -9.03 1.49
CA SER A 44 6.83 -8.66 0.85
C SER A 44 7.32 -7.29 1.32
N VAL A 45 6.43 -6.30 1.37
CA VAL A 45 6.76 -4.95 1.84
C VAL A 45 7.10 -4.96 3.32
N ALA A 46 6.29 -5.61 4.16
CA ALA A 46 6.55 -5.72 5.59
C ALA A 46 7.90 -6.40 5.88
N ALA A 47 8.24 -7.47 5.16
CA ALA A 47 9.53 -8.14 5.31
C ALA A 47 10.72 -7.23 4.94
N ALA A 48 10.59 -6.42 3.88
CA ALA A 48 11.63 -5.50 3.45
C ALA A 48 11.98 -4.44 4.51
N VAL A 49 10.99 -4.02 5.31
CA VAL A 49 11.17 -2.96 6.31
C VAL A 49 11.11 -3.44 7.76
N GLY A 50 11.08 -4.77 7.97
CA GLY A 50 10.98 -5.37 9.31
C GLY A 50 9.66 -5.05 10.02
N GLY A 51 8.59 -4.84 9.26
CA GLY A 51 7.23 -4.65 9.74
C GLY A 51 6.53 -5.95 10.11
N THR A 52 5.40 -5.81 10.80
CA THR A 52 4.51 -6.90 11.18
C THR A 52 3.18 -6.74 10.46
N VAL A 53 2.75 -7.76 9.73
CA VAL A 53 1.42 -7.80 9.11
C VAL A 53 0.38 -7.96 10.23
N THR A 54 -0.52 -6.99 10.36
CA THR A 54 -1.60 -6.98 11.36
C THR A 54 -2.90 -7.52 10.78
N VAL A 55 -3.12 -7.33 9.48
CA VAL A 55 -4.26 -7.88 8.74
C VAL A 55 -3.73 -8.48 7.44
N THR A 56 -3.87 -9.79 7.31
CA THR A 56 -3.37 -10.52 6.13
C THR A 56 -4.28 -10.34 4.92
N ARG A 57 -5.60 -10.40 5.11
CA ARG A 57 -6.59 -10.17 4.05
C ARG A 57 -7.96 -9.85 4.63
N ALA A 58 -8.51 -8.71 4.27
CA ALA A 58 -9.87 -8.31 4.59
C ALA A 58 -10.63 -7.88 3.32
N PRO A 59 -11.95 -8.05 3.23
CA PRO A 59 -12.73 -7.48 2.13
C PRO A 59 -12.69 -5.96 2.20
N ALA A 60 -12.42 -5.31 1.06
CA ALA A 60 -12.41 -3.87 0.99
C ALA A 60 -13.81 -3.29 1.27
N PRO A 61 -13.94 -2.24 2.09
CA PRO A 61 -15.21 -1.56 2.28
C PRO A 61 -15.73 -0.97 0.96
N ALA A 62 -17.04 -0.81 0.84
CA ALA A 62 -17.65 -0.23 -0.35
C ALA A 62 -17.21 1.24 -0.60
N ARG A 63 -16.72 1.91 0.45
CA ARG A 63 -16.18 3.27 0.42
C ARG A 63 -15.00 3.41 1.38
N PHE A 64 -13.93 4.08 0.94
CA PHE A 64 -12.88 4.62 1.80
C PHE A 64 -13.10 6.12 2.00
N THR A 65 -12.94 6.62 3.22
CA THR A 65 -13.03 8.06 3.51
C THR A 65 -11.68 8.54 4.03
N THR A 66 -11.11 9.54 3.38
CA THR A 66 -9.91 10.27 3.83
C THR A 66 -10.30 11.71 4.16
N VAL A 67 -9.36 12.47 4.72
CA VAL A 67 -9.54 13.92 4.96
C VAL A 67 -9.81 14.71 3.68
N ASP A 68 -9.42 14.15 2.53
CA ASP A 68 -9.52 14.78 1.22
C ASP A 68 -10.77 14.35 0.44
N GLY A 69 -11.48 13.30 0.89
CA GLY A 69 -12.74 12.87 0.27
C GLY A 69 -13.13 11.42 0.50
N THR A 70 -14.28 11.03 -0.07
CA THR A 70 -14.77 9.64 -0.07
C THR A 70 -14.54 8.99 -1.44
N PHE A 71 -13.82 7.88 -1.45
CA PHE A 71 -13.59 7.05 -2.61
C PHE A 71 -14.52 5.83 -2.58
N THR A 72 -15.39 5.70 -3.57
CA THR A 72 -16.16 4.47 -3.78
C THR A 72 -15.30 3.38 -4.39
N CYS A 73 -15.50 2.14 -3.92
CA CYS A 73 -14.90 0.92 -4.44
C CYS A 73 -15.97 0.13 -5.21
N PRO A 74 -16.42 0.60 -6.40
CA PRO A 74 -17.54 -0.01 -7.11
C PRO A 74 -17.26 -1.46 -7.56
N HIS A 75 -16.00 -1.88 -7.57
CA HIS A 75 -15.57 -3.22 -7.97
C HIS A 75 -15.20 -4.13 -6.80
N GLY A 76 -15.34 -3.66 -5.56
CA GLY A 76 -14.83 -4.34 -4.37
C GLY A 76 -13.33 -4.63 -4.45
N GLY A 77 -12.82 -5.44 -3.53
CA GLY A 77 -11.42 -5.85 -3.53
C GLY A 77 -11.03 -6.44 -2.19
N PHE A 78 -9.74 -6.54 -1.98
CA PHE A 78 -9.17 -6.97 -0.71
C PHE A 78 -8.19 -5.93 -0.19
N THR A 79 -8.15 -5.78 1.13
CA THR A 79 -7.16 -4.98 1.84
C THR A 79 -6.28 -5.86 2.70
N ALA A 80 -5.09 -5.35 3.00
CA ALA A 80 -4.20 -5.94 3.99
C ALA A 80 -3.43 -4.81 4.70
N GLU A 81 -2.98 -5.05 5.92
CA GLU A 81 -2.42 -4.02 6.79
C GLU A 81 -1.15 -4.52 7.46
N ALA A 82 -0.15 -3.66 7.56
CA ALA A 82 1.07 -3.90 8.32
C ALA A 82 1.48 -2.66 9.10
N VAL A 83 2.26 -2.90 10.15
CA VAL A 83 2.82 -1.85 10.99
C VAL A 83 4.32 -2.05 11.17
N VAL A 84 5.08 -0.96 11.07
CA VAL A 84 6.49 -0.91 11.49
C VAL A 84 6.57 -0.04 12.72
N ILE A 85 7.08 -0.59 13.82
CA ILE A 85 7.28 0.17 15.06
C ILE A 85 8.69 0.76 15.04
N SER A 86 8.80 2.05 15.35
CA SER A 86 10.10 2.71 15.50
C SER A 86 10.80 2.17 16.75
N ASP A 87 12.08 1.91 16.61
CA ASP A 87 12.97 1.46 17.68
C ASP A 87 14.19 2.40 17.66
N PRO A 88 14.11 3.55 18.34
CA PRO A 88 15.17 4.56 18.30
C PRO A 88 16.48 4.03 18.90
N ASP A 89 16.41 3.12 19.87
CA ASP A 89 17.55 2.44 20.47
C ASP A 89 18.35 1.59 19.46
N LYS A 90 17.67 1.06 18.43
CA LYS A 90 18.29 0.32 17.31
C LYS A 90 18.42 1.15 16.04
N GLY A 91 18.21 2.46 16.11
CA GLY A 91 18.27 3.36 14.95
C GLY A 91 17.20 3.07 13.88
N ARG A 92 16.08 2.42 14.24
CA ARG A 92 14.96 2.16 13.34
C ARG A 92 13.91 3.26 13.49
N PHE A 93 13.74 4.05 12.46
CA PHE A 93 12.74 5.13 12.45
C PHE A 93 11.70 4.85 11.38
N ALA A 94 10.42 4.95 11.74
CA ALA A 94 9.29 4.77 10.83
C ALA A 94 9.37 5.65 9.59
N LEU A 95 9.89 6.88 9.72
CA LEU A 95 10.08 7.79 8.59
C LEU A 95 11.11 7.28 7.58
N GLN A 96 12.22 6.70 8.06
CA GLN A 96 13.22 6.08 7.17
C GLN A 96 12.68 4.79 6.55
N ALA A 97 11.91 4.01 7.32
CA ALA A 97 11.27 2.80 6.83
C ALA A 97 10.25 3.09 5.72
N LYS A 98 9.63 4.29 5.70
CA LYS A 98 8.65 4.67 4.69
C LYS A 98 9.24 4.57 3.28
N GLU A 99 10.36 5.23 3.02
CA GLU A 99 10.95 5.26 1.67
C GLU A 99 11.34 3.85 1.18
N SER A 100 11.90 3.02 2.06
CA SER A 100 12.19 1.61 1.73
C SER A 100 10.93 0.77 1.49
N ALA A 101 9.83 1.07 2.20
CA ALA A 101 8.57 0.36 2.03
C ALA A 101 7.90 0.74 0.69
N GLU A 102 7.96 2.02 0.32
CA GLU A 102 7.47 2.52 -0.97
C GLU A 102 8.25 1.92 -2.14
N GLU A 103 9.58 1.84 -2.03
CA GLU A 103 10.44 1.17 -3.02
C GLU A 103 10.09 -0.31 -3.16
N ALA A 104 9.98 -1.04 -2.03
CA ALA A 104 9.63 -2.46 -2.03
C ALA A 104 8.24 -2.71 -2.64
N ALA A 105 7.27 -1.83 -2.35
CA ALA A 105 5.92 -1.93 -2.90
C ALA A 105 5.91 -1.75 -4.41
N TYR A 106 6.65 -0.75 -4.92
CA TYR A 106 6.77 -0.49 -6.35
C TYR A 106 7.51 -1.61 -7.08
N ALA A 107 8.59 -2.13 -6.48
CA ALA A 107 9.34 -3.27 -7.03
C ALA A 107 8.44 -4.51 -7.21
N PHE A 108 7.61 -4.82 -6.21
CA PHE A 108 6.66 -5.94 -6.27
C PHE A 108 5.67 -5.80 -7.44
N LEU A 109 5.08 -4.61 -7.62
CA LEU A 109 4.13 -4.35 -8.70
C LEU A 109 4.76 -4.42 -10.09
N ARG A 110 6.02 -3.99 -10.22
CA ARG A 110 6.78 -4.10 -11.48
C ARG A 110 7.04 -5.54 -11.86
N GLU A 111 7.38 -6.39 -10.88
CA GLU A 111 7.58 -7.83 -11.11
C GLU A 111 6.29 -8.52 -11.57
N HIS A 112 5.15 -8.11 -11.02
CA HIS A 112 3.84 -8.71 -11.31
C HIS A 112 3.11 -8.06 -12.50
N GLY A 113 3.74 -7.12 -13.20
CA GLY A 113 3.22 -6.53 -14.44
C GLY A 113 1.94 -5.72 -14.27
N GLU A 114 1.71 -5.13 -13.09
CA GLU A 114 0.53 -4.31 -12.81
C GLU A 114 0.71 -2.85 -13.26
N LEU A 115 1.96 -2.41 -13.45
CA LEU A 115 2.29 -1.03 -13.82
C LEU A 115 2.53 -0.88 -15.33
N PRO A 116 1.71 -0.10 -16.05
CA PRO A 116 2.05 0.37 -17.40
C PRO A 116 3.28 1.29 -17.35
N GLU A 117 4.10 1.28 -18.40
CA GLU A 117 5.34 2.10 -18.48
C GLU A 117 5.11 3.62 -18.37
N ASP A 118 3.86 4.09 -18.52
CA ASP A 118 3.45 5.50 -18.46
C ASP A 118 2.82 5.92 -17.10
N GLN A 119 2.57 4.99 -16.17
CA GLN A 119 2.02 5.35 -14.85
C GLN A 119 3.11 5.48 -13.79
N GLY A 120 3.23 6.68 -13.23
CA GLY A 120 4.21 6.98 -12.19
C GLY A 120 3.91 6.31 -10.84
N GLN A 121 4.95 6.14 -10.02
CA GLN A 121 4.88 5.57 -8.66
C GLN A 121 3.80 6.23 -7.78
N GLU A 122 3.60 7.54 -7.91
CA GLU A 122 2.61 8.32 -7.16
C GLU A 122 1.15 7.91 -7.46
N CYS A 123 0.89 7.18 -8.54
CA CYS A 123 -0.45 6.71 -8.91
C CYS A 123 -0.92 5.49 -8.10
N VAL A 124 0.03 4.73 -7.55
CA VAL A 124 -0.23 3.48 -6.81
C VAL A 124 0.23 3.56 -5.36
N ILE A 125 1.10 4.52 -5.04
CA ILE A 125 1.61 4.76 -3.69
C ILE A 125 1.11 6.13 -3.20
N ALA A 126 0.44 6.19 -2.05
CA ALA A 126 -0.12 7.41 -1.46
C ALA A 126 0.25 7.61 0.01
#